data_AF-A0A558NJA6-F1
#
_entry.id   AF-A0A558NJA6-F1
#
_cell.length_a   1.000
_cell.length_b   1.000
_cell.length_c   1.000
_cell.angle_alpha   90.00
_cell.angle_beta   90.00
_cell.angle_gamma   90.00
#
_symmetry.space_group_name_H-M   'P 1'
#
loop_
_entity.id
_entity.type
_entity.pdbx_description
1 polymer ?
#
loop_
_entity_poly.entity_id
_entity_poly.type
_entity_poly.pdbx_seq_one_letter_code
_entity_poly.pdbx_strand_id
1 'polypeptide(L)'
;MTTLALHHILLKSPLLAADVLQELNIGADFSELAEEYSACPSAHHQGFAGYHDSDQLPTELLRALNEHDSESPYVGPVRTAFGYHILKAVAKPERTLLIDEAG
;
A
#
# COMPACT_ATOMS: atom_id res chain seq x y z
N MET A 1 -2.13 -14.21 13.64
CA MET A 1 -2.64 -13.70 12.35
C MET A 1 -2.52 -12.20 12.42
N THR A 2 -1.61 -11.63 11.62
CA THR A 2 -1.34 -10.20 11.62
C THR A 2 -2.14 -9.61 10.48
N THR A 3 -3.27 -8.98 10.81
CA THR A 3 -4.07 -8.25 9.83
C THR A 3 -3.46 -6.88 9.59
N LEU A 4 -3.30 -6.52 8.31
CA LEU A 4 -2.77 -5.24 7.89
C LEU A 4 -3.85 -4.46 7.15
N ALA A 5 -4.02 -3.18 7.49
CA ALA A 5 -4.84 -2.26 6.71
C ALA A 5 -4.16 -1.99 5.35
N LEU A 6 -4.71 -2.53 4.27
CA LEU A 6 -4.16 -2.35 2.92
C LEU A 6 -4.76 -1.10 2.29
N HIS A 7 -3.92 -0.11 2.01
CA HIS A 7 -4.28 1.05 1.18
C HIS A 7 -3.55 0.94 -0.15
N HIS A 8 -4.31 0.93 -1.25
CA HIS A 8 -3.76 0.83 -2.59
C HIS A 8 -4.46 1.73 -3.61
N ILE A 9 -3.72 2.14 -4.64
CA ILE A 9 -4.25 2.82 -5.83
C ILE A 9 -4.06 1.86 -7.00
N LEU A 10 -5.16 1.44 -7.62
CA LEU A 10 -5.12 0.60 -8.82
C LEU A 10 -5.14 1.48 -10.06
N LEU A 11 -4.11 1.37 -10.89
CA LEU A 11 -3.92 2.18 -12.09
C LEU A 11 -3.83 1.27 -13.31
N LYS A 12 -4.49 1.66 -14.41
CA LYS A 12 -4.49 0.86 -15.65
C LYS A 12 -3.25 1.08 -16.52
N SER A 13 -2.49 2.15 -16.25
CA SER A 13 -1.33 2.56 -17.05
C SER A 13 -0.08 2.67 -16.17
N PRO A 14 1.09 2.17 -16.62
CA PRO A 14 2.36 2.36 -15.92
C PRO A 14 2.77 3.83 -15.86
N LEU A 15 2.43 4.62 -16.88
CA LEU A 15 2.76 6.05 -16.92
C LEU A 15 2.01 6.80 -15.83
N LEU A 16 0.71 6.51 -15.69
CA LEU A 16 -0.10 7.10 -14.64
C LEU A 16 0.40 6.69 -13.25
N ALA A 17 0.86 5.45 -13.10
CA ALA A 17 1.44 4.99 -11.84
C ALA A 17 2.75 5.68 -11.48
N ALA A 18 3.59 5.98 -12.47
CA ALA A 18 4.79 6.78 -12.24
C ALA A 18 4.45 8.23 -11.85
N ASP A 19 3.44 8.82 -12.50
CA ASP A 19 2.97 10.18 -12.25
C ASP A 19 2.41 10.33 -10.83
N VAL A 20 1.47 9.47 -10.44
CA VAL A 20 0.88 9.44 -9.09
C VAL A 20 1.96 9.22 -8.03
N LEU A 21 2.94 8.33 -8.26
CA LEU A 21 4.04 8.13 -7.33
C LEU A 21 4.93 9.38 -7.20
N GLN A 22 5.13 10.11 -8.30
CA GLN A 22 5.87 11.36 -8.27
C GLN A 22 5.11 12.42 -7.46
N GLU A 23 3.80 12.57 -7.65
CA GLU A 23 2.97 13.49 -6.87
C GLU A 23 3.02 13.16 -5.37
N LEU A 24 2.91 11.87 -5.02
CA LEU A 24 3.05 11.39 -3.65
C LEU A 24 4.40 11.76 -3.02
N ASN A 25 5.49 11.69 -3.79
CA ASN A 25 6.83 12.09 -3.34
C ASN A 25 6.98 13.61 -3.19
N ILE A 26 6.19 14.40 -3.92
CA ILE A 26 6.16 15.87 -3.81
C ILE A 26 5.33 16.29 -2.57
N GLY A 27 4.52 15.38 -2.02
CA GLY A 27 3.72 15.60 -0.82
C GLY A 27 2.21 15.65 -1.08
N ALA A 28 1.75 15.17 -2.23
CA ALA A 28 0.32 15.04 -2.49
C ALA A 28 -0.34 14.00 -1.57
N ASP A 29 -1.63 14.20 -1.32
CA ASP A 29 -2.41 13.33 -0.45
C ASP A 29 -2.79 12.03 -1.16
N PHE A 30 -2.38 10.89 -0.59
CA PHE A 30 -2.68 9.57 -1.15
C PHE A 30 -4.17 9.32 -1.28
N SER A 31 -4.96 9.81 -0.33
CA SER A 31 -6.41 9.65 -0.32
C SER A 31 -7.07 10.39 -1.48
N GLU A 32 -6.61 11.59 -1.82
CA GLU A 32 -7.10 12.36 -2.96
C GLU A 32 -6.72 11.69 -4.27
N LEU A 33 -5.45 11.29 -4.42
CA LEU A 33 -4.98 10.58 -5.62
C LEU A 33 -5.68 9.23 -5.79
N ALA A 34 -5.98 8.54 -4.70
CA ALA A 34 -6.75 7.31 -4.73
C ALA A 34 -8.19 7.54 -5.18
N GLU A 35 -8.84 8.62 -4.73
CA GLU A 35 -10.20 8.97 -5.14
C GLU A 35 -10.25 9.39 -6.62
N GLU A 36 -9.24 10.14 -7.07
CA GLU A 36 -9.19 10.70 -8.42
C GLU A 36 -8.75 9.68 -9.48
N TYR A 37 -7.72 8.88 -9.20
CA TYR A 37 -7.08 8.02 -10.19
C TYR A 37 -7.34 6.52 -10.02
N SER A 38 -7.76 6.05 -8.84
CA SER A 38 -7.93 4.60 -8.63
C SER A 38 -9.08 4.05 -9.45
N ALA A 39 -8.78 3.03 -10.26
CA ALA A 39 -9.74 2.28 -11.05
C ALA A 39 -10.52 1.23 -10.24
N CYS A 40 -10.26 1.12 -8.93
CA CYS A 40 -10.94 0.20 -8.02
C CYS A 40 -12.14 0.91 -7.36
N PRO A 41 -13.28 0.24 -7.11
CA PRO A 41 -14.37 0.84 -6.33
C PRO A 41 -13.95 1.32 -4.93
N SER A 42 -12.81 0.83 -4.42
CA SER A 42 -12.13 1.33 -3.21
C SER A 42 -11.66 2.79 -3.31
N ALA A 43 -11.70 3.42 -4.49
CA ALA A 43 -11.45 4.85 -4.66
C ALA A 43 -12.33 5.70 -3.72
N HIS A 44 -13.60 5.32 -3.58
CA HIS A 44 -14.55 6.00 -2.69
C HIS A 44 -14.20 5.84 -1.19
N HIS A 45 -13.36 4.86 -0.87
CA HIS A 45 -12.81 4.64 0.46
C HIS A 45 -11.36 5.14 0.53
N GLN A 46 -11.01 6.12 -0.29
CA GLN A 46 -9.69 6.75 -0.30
C GLN A 46 -8.55 5.74 -0.50
N GLY A 47 -8.81 4.69 -1.30
CA GLY A 47 -7.86 3.61 -1.58
C GLY A 47 -7.81 2.50 -0.53
N PHE A 48 -8.65 2.54 0.51
CA PHE A 48 -8.69 1.48 1.51
C PHE A 48 -9.36 0.21 0.97
N ALA A 49 -8.58 -0.87 0.85
CA ALA A 49 -9.02 -2.17 0.34
C ALA A 49 -9.48 -3.13 1.45
N GLY A 50 -9.53 -2.65 2.71
CA GLY A 50 -9.85 -3.48 3.86
C GLY A 50 -8.62 -4.00 4.60
N TYR A 51 -8.88 -4.83 5.61
CA TYR A 51 -7.85 -5.56 6.34
C TYR A 51 -7.57 -6.87 5.63
N HIS A 52 -6.31 -7.09 5.27
CA HIS A 52 -5.86 -8.32 4.64
C HIS A 52 -4.82 -8.99 5.52
N ASP A 53 -4.86 -10.31 5.60
CA ASP A 53 -3.77 -11.09 6.17
C ASP A 53 -2.54 -10.95 5.26
N SER A 54 -1.38 -10.67 5.88
CA SER A 54 -0.11 -10.60 5.15
C SER A 54 0.08 -11.83 4.27
N ASP A 55 -0.18 -13.01 4.80
CA ASP A 55 -0.02 -14.30 4.12
C ASP A 55 -1.03 -14.55 2.98
N GLN A 56 -2.10 -13.75 2.90
CA GLN A 56 -3.10 -13.83 1.83
C GLN A 56 -2.93 -12.76 0.74
N LEU A 57 -1.95 -11.86 0.89
CA LEU A 57 -1.64 -10.90 -0.17
C LEU A 57 -1.01 -11.60 -1.37
N PRO A 58 -1.26 -11.10 -2.60
CA PRO A 58 -0.53 -11.52 -3.79
C PRO A 58 0.97 -11.45 -3.57
N THR A 59 1.69 -12.49 -3.99
CA THR A 59 3.14 -12.60 -3.82
C THR A 59 3.88 -11.39 -4.39
N GLU A 60 3.39 -10.79 -5.50
CA GLU A 60 3.94 -9.55 -6.04
C GLU A 60 3.88 -8.37 -5.06
N LEU A 61 2.75 -8.16 -4.38
CA LEU A 61 2.59 -7.08 -3.39
C LEU A 61 3.42 -7.38 -2.13
N LEU A 62 3.38 -8.63 -1.66
CA LEU A 62 4.14 -9.03 -0.48
C LEU A 62 5.65 -8.88 -0.71
N ARG A 63 6.12 -9.28 -1.90
CA ARG A 63 7.53 -9.10 -2.28
C ARG A 63 7.90 -7.63 -2.34
N ALA A 64 7.08 -6.79 -2.97
CA ALA A 64 7.32 -5.36 -3.01
C ALA A 64 7.37 -4.74 -1.60
N LEU A 65 6.45 -5.10 -0.70
CA LEU A 65 6.45 -4.64 0.69
C LEU A 65 7.68 -5.13 1.48
N ASN A 66 8.20 -6.33 1.17
CA ASN A 66 9.42 -6.86 1.81
C ASN A 66 10.71 -6.25 1.24
N GLU A 67 10.75 -5.98 -0.07
CA GLU A 67 11.87 -5.27 -0.72
C GLU A 67 11.86 -3.77 -0.40
N HIS A 68 10.72 -3.24 0.07
CA HIS A 68 10.58 -1.85 0.48
C HIS A 68 11.19 -1.61 1.86
N ASP A 69 12.48 -1.30 1.84
CA ASP A 69 13.26 -0.87 3.01
C ASP A 69 13.46 0.66 3.03
N SER A 70 12.78 1.39 2.14
CA SER A 70 12.94 2.84 1.99
C SER A 70 12.16 3.61 3.04
N GLU A 71 12.67 4.79 3.43
CA GLU A 71 11.97 5.77 4.28
C GLU A 71 10.69 6.33 3.64
N SER A 72 10.48 6.08 2.34
CA SER A 72 9.24 6.49 1.67
C SER A 72 8.04 5.71 2.23
N PRO A 73 6.93 6.38 2.57
CA PRO A 73 5.72 5.70 3.03
C PRO A 73 4.93 5.02 1.91
N TYR A 74 5.44 5.01 0.67
CA TYR A 74 4.75 4.48 -0.51
C TYR A 74 5.58 3.40 -1.20
N VAL A 75 4.96 2.26 -1.52
CA VAL A 75 5.56 1.11 -2.18
C VAL A 75 4.95 0.93 -3.57
N GLY A 76 5.75 1.02 -4.61
CA GLY A 76 5.27 0.79 -5.98
C GLY A 76 6.07 1.55 -7.04
N PRO A 77 5.61 1.53 -8.30
CA PRO A 77 4.40 0.85 -8.79
C PRO A 77 4.59 -0.67 -9.00
N VAL A 78 3.73 -1.48 -8.39
CA VAL A 78 3.76 -2.95 -8.48
C VAL A 78 2.85 -3.42 -9.59
N ARG A 79 3.40 -4.12 -10.60
CA ARG A 79 2.61 -4.70 -11.68
C ARG A 79 1.99 -6.02 -11.23
N THR A 80 0.68 -6.16 -11.43
CA THR A 80 -0.08 -7.40 -11.23
C THR A 80 -0.91 -7.72 -12.49
N ALA A 81 -1.67 -8.82 -12.46
CA ALA A 81 -2.62 -9.16 -13.52
C ALA A 81 -3.77 -8.14 -13.68
N PHE A 82 -4.07 -7.34 -12.65
CA PHE A 82 -5.16 -6.35 -12.67
C PHE A 82 -4.70 -4.97 -13.15
N GLY A 83 -3.39 -4.69 -13.12
CA GLY A 83 -2.82 -3.40 -13.49
C GLY A 83 -1.59 -3.05 -12.65
N TYR A 84 -1.45 -1.78 -12.31
CA TYR A 84 -0.36 -1.25 -11.49
C TYR A 84 -0.91 -0.80 -10.15
N HIS A 85 -0.27 -1.22 -9.06
CA HIS A 85 -0.67 -0.92 -7.70
C HIS A 85 0.39 -0.06 -7.02
N ILE A 86 -0.05 1.04 -6.42
CA ILE A 86 0.75 1.81 -5.47
C ILE A 86 0.18 1.52 -4.09
N LEU A 87 1.01 1.00 -3.21
CA LEU A 87 0.65 0.65 -1.83
C LEU A 87 1.14 1.73 -0.88
N LYS A 88 0.40 2.00 0.18
CA LYS A 88 0.91 2.77 1.31
C LYS A 88 1.55 1.80 2.30
N ALA A 89 2.84 1.96 2.57
CA ALA A 89 3.51 1.29 3.67
C ALA A 89 2.91 1.82 4.97
N VAL A 90 1.97 1.07 5.54
CA VAL A 90 1.60 1.25 6.93
C VAL A 90 2.82 0.82 7.73
N ALA A 91 3.39 1.77 8.49
CA ALA A 91 4.52 1.53 9.37
C ALA A 91 4.30 0.18 10.05
N LYS A 92 5.26 -0.75 9.87
CA LYS A 92 5.22 -2.06 10.52
C LYS A 92 4.81 -1.75 11.95
N PRO A 93 3.69 -2.29 12.48
CA PRO A 93 3.40 -2.10 13.89
C PRO A 93 4.67 -2.57 14.56
N GLU A 94 5.36 -1.64 15.24
CA GLU A 94 6.53 -1.98 16.02
C GLU A 94 6.09 -3.21 16.78
N ARG A 95 6.79 -4.32 16.58
CA ARG A 95 6.52 -5.52 17.35
C ARG A 95 6.86 -5.08 18.77
N THR A 96 5.87 -4.50 19.47
CA THR A 96 5.91 -4.30 20.89
C THR A 96 6.00 -5.73 21.38
N LEU A 97 7.23 -6.12 21.64
CA LEU A 97 7.56 -7.15 22.60
C LEU A 97 6.85 -6.69 23.87
N LEU A 98 5.59 -7.07 24.02
CA LEU A 98 4.99 -7.22 25.33
C LEU A 98 5.79 -8.37 25.95
N ILE A 99 6.93 -8.00 26.52
CA ILE A 99 7.52 -8.75 27.62
C ILE A 99 6.47 -8.67 28.73
N ASP A 100 5.56 -9.64 28.74
CA ASP A 100 4.75 -9.89 29.91
C ASP A 100 5.74 -10.33 31.01
N GLU A 101 6.13 -9.38 31.84
CA GLU A 101 6.85 -9.61 33.09
C GLU A 101 5.94 -10.42 34.01
N ALA A 102 6.01 -11.74 33.89
CA ALA A 102 5.43 -12.67 34.86
C ALA A 102 6.30 -12.65 36.13
N GLY A 103 5.96 -11.72 37.02
CA GLY A 103 6.27 -11.80 38.45
C GLY A 103 5.41 -12.83 39.18
#